data_AF-A0A1D3TN70-F1
#
_entry.id   AF-A0A1D3TN70-F1
#
_cell.length_a   1.000
_cell.length_b   1.000
_cell.length_c   1.000
_cell.angle_alpha   90.00
_cell.angle_beta   90.00
_cell.angle_gamma   90.00
#
_symmetry.space_group_name_H-M   'P 1'
#
loop_
_entity.id
_entity.type
_entity.pdbx_description
1 polymer ?
#
loop_
_entity_poly.entity_id
_entity_poly.type
_entity_poly.pdbx_seq_one_letter_code
_entity_poly.pdbx_strand_id
1 'polypeptide(L)' 'MAFGIALVIAAIIGIIYGIIHENRPLVIVSGIVLLLTIAVWVYFYNNPY' A
#
# COMPACT_ATOMS: atom_id res chain seq x y z
N MET A 1 13.34 2.55 3.74
CA MET A 1 12.53 2.02 4.87
C MET A 1 11.45 3.00 5.32
N ALA A 2 11.78 4.19 5.84
CA ALA A 2 10.76 5.14 6.33
C ALA A 2 9.66 5.49 5.30
N PHE A 3 10.04 5.75 4.05
CA PHE A 3 9.08 6.03 2.97
C PHE A 3 8.12 4.86 2.68
N GLY A 4 8.63 3.62 2.69
CA GLY A 4 7.81 2.42 2.48
C GLY A 4 6.81 2.20 3.63
N ILE A 5 7.22 2.46 4.87
CA ILE A 5 6.33 2.40 6.03
C ILE A 5 5.22 3.47 5.91
N ALA A 6 5.56 4.69 5.51
CA ALA A 6 4.58 5.76 5.29
C ALA A 6 3.57 5.38 4.20
N LEU A 7 4.02 4.78 3.09
CA LEU A 7 3.14 4.29 2.02
C LEU A 7 2.18 3.18 2.51
N VAL A 8 2.66 2.23 3.31
CA VAL A 8 1.81 1.18 3.88
C VAL A 8 0.73 1.79 4.78
N ILE A 9 1.09 2.72 5.67
CA ILE A 9 0.13 3.40 6.55
C ILE A 9 -0.89 4.18 5.73
N ALA A 10 -0.45 4.96 4.75
CA ALA A 10 -1.33 5.73 3.87
C ALA A 10 -2.29 4.82 3.08
N ALA A 11 -1.81 3.69 2.57
CA ALA A 11 -2.64 2.72 1.85
C ALA A 11 -3.68 2.07 2.76
N ILE A 12 -3.33 1.72 4.00
CA ILE A 12 -4.28 1.17 4.98
C ILE A 12 -5.37 2.22 5.31
N ILE A 13 -4.97 3.47 5.57
CA ILE A 13 -5.92 4.57 5.82
C ILE A 13 -6.84 4.77 4.61
N GLY A 14 -6.29 4.76 3.39
CA GLY A 14 -7.06 4.91 2.16
C GLY A 14 -8.07 3.78 1.94
N ILE A 15 -7.71 2.53 2.26
CA ILE A 15 -8.63 1.38 2.22
C ILE A 15 -9.75 1.56 3.25
N ILE A 16 -9.41 1.86 4.51
CA ILE A 16 -10.41 2.05 5.58
C ILE A 16 -11.37 3.19 5.22
N TYR A 17 -10.83 4.35 4.84
CA TYR A 17 -11.62 5.51 4.45
C TYR A 17 -12.49 5.21 3.22
N GLY A 18 -11.93 4.53 2.23
CA GLY A 18 -12.64 4.12 1.02
C GLY A 18 -13.78 3.15 1.29
N ILE A 19 -13.63 2.22 2.23
CA ILE A 19 -14.71 1.32 2.66
C ILE A 19 -15.80 2.10 3.39
N ILE A 20 -15.44 2.97 4.34
CA ILE A 20 -16.40 3.75 5.14
C ILE A 20 -17.25 4.66 4.25
N HIS A 21 -16.67 5.25 3.21
CA HIS A 21 -17.35 6.20 2.31
C HIS A 21 -17.86 5.55 1.02
N GLU A 22 -17.87 4.20 0.93
CA GLU A 22 -18.26 3.43 -0.27
C GLU A 22 -17.51 3.84 -1.56
N ASN A 23 -16.33 4.45 -1.42
CA ASN A 23 -15.50 4.93 -2.53
C ASN A 23 -14.65 3.77 -3.08
N ARG A 24 -15.29 2.95 -3.94
CA ARG A 24 -14.65 1.81 -4.60
C ARG A 24 -13.35 2.16 -5.33
N PRO A 25 -13.27 3.26 -6.11
CA PRO A 25 -12.02 3.67 -6.74
C PRO A 25 -10.87 3.86 -5.75
N LEU A 26 -11.12 4.50 -4.61
CA LEU A 26 -10.10 4.73 -3.60
C LEU A 26 -9.60 3.41 -3.00
N VAL A 27 -10.50 2.47 -2.69
CA VAL A 27 -10.12 1.14 -2.19
C VAL A 27 -9.24 0.40 -3.20
N ILE A 28 -9.59 0.45 -4.49
CA ILE A 28 -8.82 -0.21 -5.55
C ILE A 28 -7.43 0.41 -5.68
N VAL A 29 -7.34 1.74 -5.76
CA VAL A 29 -6.06 2.44 -5.90
C VAL A 29 -5.17 2.20 -4.68
N SER A 30 -5.71 2.32 -3.47
CA SER A 30 -4.96 2.05 -2.24
C SER A 30 -4.52 0.58 -2.15
N GLY A 31 -5.35 -0.37 -2.59
CA GLY A 31 -4.99 -1.78 -2.68
C GLY A 31 -3.84 -2.04 -3.66
N ILE A 32 -3.85 -1.43 -4.84
CA ILE A 32 -2.76 -1.53 -5.82
C ILE A 32 -1.46 -0.97 -5.24
N VAL A 33 -1.50 0.21 -4.61
CA VAL A 33 -0.33 0.82 -3.98
C VAL A 33 0.25 -0.06 -2.86
N LEU A 34 -0.62 -0.68 -2.05
CA LEU A 34 -0.18 -1.61 -1.01
C LEU A 34 0.53 -2.83 -1.61
N LEU A 35 -0.06 -3.44 -2.64
CA LEU A 35 0.52 -4.59 -3.33
C LEU A 35 1.88 -4.26 -3.97
N LEU A 36 2.00 -3.12 -4.64
CA LEU A 36 3.26 -2.66 -5.23
C LEU A 36 4.33 -2.43 -4.15
N THR A 37 3.95 -1.82 -3.03
CA THR A 37 4.89 -1.56 -1.92
C THR A 37 5.41 -2.87 -1.32
N ILE A 38 4.54 -3.87 -1.13
CA ILE A 38 4.93 -5.21 -0.67
C ILE A 38 5.84 -5.89 -1.70
N ALA A 39 5.49 -5.83 -2.99
CA ALA A 39 6.29 -6.44 -4.05
C ALA A 39 7.71 -5.87 -4.10
N VAL A 40 7.85 -4.55 -3.99
CA VAL A 40 9.16 -3.87 -3.92
C VAL A 40 9.94 -4.32 -2.68
N TRP A 41 9.28 -4.41 -1.53
CA TRP A 41 9.93 -4.88 -0.31
C TRP A 41 10.43 -6.31 -0.45
N VAL A 42 9.59 -7.22 -0.95
CA VAL A 42 9.94 -8.63 -1.20
C VAL A 42 11.10 -8.74 -2.18
N TYR A 43 11.10 -7.93 -3.25
CA TYR A 43 12.19 -7.92 -4.23
C TYR A 43 13.53 -7.59 -3.56
N PHE A 44 13.61 -6.52 -2.77
CA PHE A 44 14.84 -6.12 -2.07
C PHE A 44 15.20 -7.03 -0.89
N TYR A 45 14.23 -7.72 -0.30
CA TYR A 45 14.49 -8.72 0.72
C TYR A 45 15.13 -9.98 0.12
N ASN A 46 14.67 -10.41 -1.06
CA ASN A 46 15.17 -11.59 -1.78
C ASN A 46 16.41 -11.30 -2.63
N ASN A 47 16.59 -10.05 -3.05
CA ASN A 47 17.79 -9.56 -3.70
C ASN A 47 18.40 -8.47 -2.80
N PRO A 48 18.87 -8.85 -1.60
CA PRO A 48 19.72 -7.96 -0.85
C PRO A 48 20.96 -7.78 -1.71
N TYR A 49 21.20 -6.55 -2.17
CA TYR A 49 22.46 -6.23 -2.83
C TYR A 49 23.65 -6.78 -2.04
#